data_AF-A0A930UTD4-F1
#
_entry.id   AF-A0A930UTD4-F1
#
_cell.length_a   1.000
_cell.length_b   1.000
_cell.length_c   1.000
_cell.angle_alpha   90.00
_cell.angle_beta   90.00
_cell.angle_gamma   90.00
#
_symmetry.space_group_name_H-M   'P 1'
#
loop_
_entity.id
_entity.type
_entity.pdbx_description
1 polymer ?
#
loop_
_entity_poly.entity_id
_entity_poly.type
_entity_poly.pdbx_seq_one_letter_code
_entity_poly.pdbx_strand_id
1 'polypeptide(L)' 'MERLSEQILEYAKRLPEGTPVVAKNLLHLGSRTAVNQALCRLAKREQLFRAERGVYLCPIKSRFGIRLPMVG' A
#
# COMPACT_ATOMS: atom_id res chain seq x y z
N MET A 1 12.75 9.43 -8.50
CA MET A 1 12.28 8.81 -7.23
C MET A 1 11.02 7.94 -7.44
N GLU A 2 10.79 7.38 -8.64
CA GLU A 2 9.61 6.55 -8.93
C GLU A 2 9.80 5.07 -8.59
N ARG A 3 11.05 4.58 -8.64
CA ARG A 3 11.39 3.16 -8.34
C ARG A 3 10.88 2.68 -6.99
N LEU A 4 10.95 3.51 -5.93
CA LEU A 4 10.51 3.09 -4.60
C LEU A 4 9.00 2.89 -4.53
N SER A 5 8.21 3.81 -5.12
CA SER A 5 6.76 3.67 -5.17
C SER A 5 6.33 2.48 -6.02
N GLU A 6 7.02 2.20 -7.13
CA GLU A 6 6.75 1.02 -7.96
C GLU A 6 7.09 -0.27 -7.23
N GLN A 7 8.24 -0.36 -6.57
CA GLN A 7 8.63 -1.53 -5.76
C GLN A 7 7.65 -1.78 -4.62
N ILE A 8 7.21 -0.73 -3.92
CA ILE A 8 6.19 -0.85 -2.87
C ILE A 8 4.87 -1.33 -3.47
N LEU A 9 4.48 -0.84 -4.63
CA LEU A 9 3.25 -1.25 -5.32
C LEU A 9 3.34 -2.70 -5.81
N GLU A 10 4.45 -3.12 -6.39
CA GLU A 10 4.69 -4.51 -6.79
C GLU A 10 4.66 -5.45 -5.59
N TYR A 11 5.32 -5.06 -4.50
CA TYR A 11 5.27 -5.80 -3.24
C TYR A 11 3.83 -5.92 -2.75
N ALA A 12 3.09 -4.80 -2.71
CA ALA A 12 1.71 -4.76 -2.24
C ALA A 12 0.77 -5.59 -3.13
N LYS A 13 0.97 -5.59 -4.46
CA LYS A 13 0.23 -6.43 -5.42
C LYS A 13 0.49 -7.93 -5.27
N ARG A 14 1.65 -8.33 -4.75
CA ARG A 14 1.98 -9.73 -4.46
C ARG A 14 1.35 -10.24 -3.16
N LEU A 15 0.89 -9.33 -2.30
CA LEU A 15 0.24 -9.71 -1.07
C LEU A 15 -1.20 -10.15 -1.33
N PRO A 16 -1.70 -11.13 -0.56
CA PRO A 16 -3.10 -11.51 -0.63
C PRO A 16 -4.01 -10.34 -0.23
N GLU A 17 -5.23 -10.39 -0.73
CA GLU A 17 -6.25 -9.37 -0.49
C GLU A 17 -6.42 -9.11 1.02
N GLY A 18 -6.56 -7.83 1.39
CA GLY A 18 -6.68 -7.44 2.80
C GLY A 18 -5.38 -7.44 3.61
N THR A 19 -4.23 -7.78 3.02
CA THR A 19 -2.95 -7.74 3.75
C THR A 19 -2.52 -6.29 4.04
N PRO A 20 -2.22 -5.96 5.30
CA PRO A 20 -1.71 -4.64 5.68
C PRO A 20 -0.27 -4.41 5.17
N VAL A 21 -0.12 -3.38 4.35
CA VAL A 21 1.15 -2.78 3.91
C VAL A 21 1.55 -1.71 4.92
N VAL A 22 2.61 -1.99 5.67
CA VAL A 22 3.12 -1.11 6.73
C VAL A 22 4.55 -0.70 6.44
N ALA A 23 4.89 0.56 6.73
CA ALA A 23 6.22 1.11 6.45
C ALA A 23 7.35 0.30 7.13
N LYS A 24 7.10 -0.31 8.30
CA LYS A 24 8.06 -1.16 9.01
C LYS A 24 8.51 -2.38 8.19
N ASN A 25 7.63 -2.96 7.38
CA ASN A 25 7.95 -4.12 6.55
C ASN A 25 8.70 -3.72 5.27
N LEU A 26 8.71 -2.43 4.94
CA LEU A 26 9.29 -1.88 3.71
C LEU A 26 10.61 -1.13 3.96
N LEU A 27 11.12 -1.14 5.20
CA LEU A 27 12.40 -0.48 5.54
C LEU A 27 13.60 -1.09 4.80
N HIS A 28 13.47 -2.32 4.31
CA HIS A 28 14.47 -2.95 3.45
C HIS A 28 14.55 -2.30 2.05
N LEU A 29 13.50 -1.59 1.62
CA LEU A 29 13.47 -0.84 0.35
C LEU A 29 14.06 0.57 0.49
N GLY A 30 14.20 1.08 1.71
CA GLY A 30 14.79 2.39 2.00
C GLY A 30 14.42 2.97 3.36
N SER A 31 14.78 4.23 3.57
CA SER A 31 14.51 4.91 4.86
C SER A 31 13.01 5.08 5.13
N ARG A 32 12.61 5.04 6.41
CA ARG A 32 11.23 5.20 6.87
C ARG A 32 10.53 6.42 6.28
N THR A 33 11.24 7.54 6.16
CA THR A 33 10.71 8.77 5.57
C THR A 33 10.43 8.63 4.08
N ALA A 34 11.35 8.01 3.33
CA ALA A 34 11.19 7.78 1.89
C ALA A 34 10.04 6.80 1.60
N VAL A 35 9.95 5.71 2.37
CA VAL A 35 8.86 4.73 2.30
C VAL A 35 7.53 5.38 2.64
N ASN A 36 7.45 6.17 3.72
CA ASN A 36 6.22 6.85 4.11
C ASN A 36 5.77 7.87 3.06
N GLN A 37 6.71 8.60 2.45
CA GLN A 37 6.41 9.53 1.36
C GLN A 37 5.89 8.79 0.11
N ALA A 38 6.47 7.63 -0.22
CA ALA A 38 5.99 6.78 -1.31
C ALA A 38 4.59 6.22 -1.03
N LEU A 39 4.32 5.73 0.18
CA LEU A 39 3.00 5.28 0.61
C LEU A 39 1.96 6.40 0.55
N CYS A 40 2.29 7.60 1.03
CA CYS A 40 1.42 8.78 0.89
C CYS A 40 1.13 9.13 -0.57
N ARG A 41 2.10 9.00 -1.49
CA ARG A 41 1.88 9.20 -2.92
C ARG A 41 0.96 8.15 -3.51
N LEU A 42 1.16 6.88 -3.18
CA LEU A 42 0.32 5.78 -3.64
C LEU A 42 -1.12 5.92 -3.13
N ALA A 43 -1.29 6.36 -1.88
CA ALA A 43 -2.60 6.65 -1.31
C ALA A 43 -3.29 7.84 -1.98
N LYS A 44 -2.55 8.92 -2.28
CA LYS A 44 -3.07 10.06 -3.05
C LYS A 44 -3.48 9.70 -4.48
N ARG A 45 -2.90 8.66 -5.06
CA ARG A 45 -3.24 8.12 -6.38
C ARG A 45 -4.32 7.03 -6.33
N GLU A 46 -4.96 6.82 -5.18
CA GLU A 46 -5.96 5.76 -4.95
C GLU A 46 -5.44 4.34 -5.25
N GLN A 47 -4.11 4.16 -5.26
CA GLN A 47 -3.47 2.86 -5.47
C GLN A 47 -3.29 2.08 -4.17
N LEU A 48 -3.41 2.75 -3.02
CA LEU A 48 -3.42 2.17 -1.69
C LEU A 48 -4.51 2.86 -0.86
N PHE A 49 -5.26 2.09 -0.08
CA PHE A 49 -6.22 2.64 0.86
C PHE A 49 -5.59 2.73 2.25
N ARG A 50 -5.73 3.87 2.93
CA ARG A 50 -5.23 3.99 4.29
C ARG A 50 -6.26 3.40 5.26
N ALA A 51 -5.94 2.26 5.86
CA ALA A 51 -6.78 1.63 6.87
C ALA A 51 -6.64 2.34 8.21
N GLU A 52 -5.40 2.58 8.63
CA GLU A 52 -5.07 3.19 9.92
C GLU A 52 -3.81 4.06 9.85
N ARG A 53 -3.39 4.64 10.98
CA ARG A 53 -2.22 5.53 11.04
C ARG A 53 -0.92 4.77 10.76
N GLY A 54 -0.53 4.73 9.49
CA GLY A 54 0.68 4.04 9.02
C GLY A 54 0.42 2.62 8.48
N VAL A 55 -0.85 2.24 8.36
CA VAL A 55 -1.30 0.98 7.76
C VAL A 55 -2.03 1.30 6.46
N TYR A 56 -1.55 0.72 5.38
CA TYR A 56 -2.11 0.86 4.04
C TYR A 56 -2.58 -0.51 3.56
N LEU A 57 -3.60 -0.55 2.74
CA LEU A 57 -4.17 -1.77 2.16
C LEU A 57 -4.15 -1.62 0.65
N CYS A 58 -3.90 -2.72 -0.04
CA CYS A 58 -4.13 -2.73 -1.48
C CYS A 58 -5.65 -2.63 -1.74
N PRO A 59 -6.08 -1.72 -2.64
CA PRO A 59 -7.48 -1.65 -3.04
C PRO A 59 -7.85 -2.94 -3.75
N ILE A 60 -8.96 -3.55 -3.35
CA ILE A 60 -9.48 -4.72 -4.03
C ILE A 60 -10.17 -4.22 -5.30
N LYS A 61 -9.59 -4.51 -6.46
CA LYS A 61 -10.29 -4.40 -7.74
C LYS A 61 -11.24 -5.59 -7.86
N SER A 62 -12.35 -5.54 -7.13
CA SER A 62 -13.45 -6.46 -7.37
C SER A 62 -14.20 -6.01 -8.63
N ARG A 63 -14.82 -6.94 -9.36
CA ARG A 63 -15.65 -6.64 -10.55
C ARG A 63 -16.81 -5.65 -10.26
N PHE A 64 -17.08 -5.39 -8.98
CA PHE A 64 -18.11 -4.49 -8.46
C PHE A 64 -17.58 -3.11 -8.01
N GLY A 65 -16.32 -2.78 -8.29
CA GLY A 65 -15.69 -1.50 -7.90
C GLY A 65 -14.62 -1.64 -6.82
N ILE A 66 -13.97 -0.52 -6.49
CA ILE A 66 -12.98 -0.44 -5.41
C ILE A 66 -13.70 -0.64 -4.08
N ARG A 67 -13.46 -1.77 -3.41
CA ARG A 67 -14.05 -2.09 -2.10
C ARG A 67 -12.96 -2.26 -1.06
N LEU A 68 -13.26 -1.82 0.16
CA LEU A 68 -12.45 -2.12 1.32
C LEU A 68 -12.55 -3.61 1.64
N PRO A 69 -11.45 -4.28 2.05
CA PRO A 69 -11.51 -5.66 2.53
C PRO A 69 -12.49 -5.72 3.71
N MET A 70 -13.52 -6.54 3.57
CA MET A 70 -14.39 -6.90 4.67
C MET A 70 -13.59 -7.85 5.56
N VAL A 71 -13.24 -7.40 6.76
CA VAL A 71 -12.75 -8.30 7.81
C VAL A 71 -13.96 -9.10 8.31
N GLY A 72 -13.92 -10.41 8.08
CA GLY A 72 -14.86 -11.39 8.64
C GLY A 72 -14.14 -12.21 9.71
#